data_AF-A0AA48R903-F1
#
_entry.id   AF-A0AA48R903-F1
#
_cell.length_a   1.000
_cell.length_b   1.000
_cell.length_c   1.000
_cell.angle_alpha   90.00
_cell.angle_beta   90.00
_cell.angle_gamma   90.00
#
_symmetry.space_group_name_H-M   'P 1'
#
loop_
_entity.id
_entity.type
_entity.pdbx_description
1 polymer ?
#
loop_
_entity_poly.entity_id
_entity_poly.type
_entity_poly.pdbx_seq_one_letter_code
_entity_poly.pdbx_strand_id
1 'polypeptide(L)'
;MSNDLTPHTPAGSGILAMIRASAGAVEPIMARRVEQAWRIRGLPVPRGPEDEALARKLLDMLPHSDVLREQADALARAVYGAATEDEREAMFSAMVDRNPNGRWIENKLIYIEGLAEDTNGYSCEVIYTAARRIRRESHNLPAASEFLKAANKARDDYVSALKATDTMLERRFKAEDILDAIEIEASCAAGRIDGTASDDFNDDIPF
;
A
#
# COMPACT_ATOMS: atom_id res chain seq x y z
N MET A 1 -21.05 49.89 -7.65
CA MET A 1 -21.50 48.55 -8.04
C MET A 1 -20.25 47.77 -8.42
N SER A 2 -19.63 47.11 -7.44
CA SER A 2 -18.46 46.26 -7.66
C SER A 2 -18.95 44.83 -7.81
N ASN A 3 -18.75 44.25 -8.99
CA ASN A 3 -18.93 42.82 -9.22
C ASN A 3 -17.73 42.09 -8.63
N ASP A 4 -17.90 41.52 -7.44
CA ASP A 4 -16.99 40.49 -6.93
C ASP A 4 -17.23 39.21 -7.73
N LEU A 5 -16.39 39.00 -8.74
CA LEU A 5 -16.19 37.71 -9.39
C LEU A 5 -15.14 36.93 -8.59
N THR A 6 -15.53 36.39 -7.43
CA THR A 6 -14.78 35.27 -6.87
C THR A 6 -14.95 34.09 -7.82
N PRO A 7 -13.87 33.48 -8.32
CA PRO A 7 -13.99 32.27 -9.12
C PRO A 7 -14.54 31.17 -8.20
N HIS A 8 -15.80 30.80 -8.41
CA HIS A 8 -16.34 29.55 -7.89
C HIS A 8 -15.45 28.44 -8.46
N THR A 9 -14.55 27.91 -7.64
CA THR A 9 -13.89 26.66 -7.95
C THR A 9 -14.99 25.60 -7.80
N PRO A 10 -15.43 24.92 -8.87
CA PRO A 10 -16.50 23.96 -8.75
C PRO A 10 -16.03 22.87 -7.78
N ALA A 11 -16.86 22.52 -6.80
CA ALA A 11 -16.51 21.58 -5.72
C ALA A 11 -15.87 20.26 -6.24
N GLY A 12 -16.26 19.80 -7.44
CA GLY A 12 -15.67 18.64 -8.11
C GLY A 12 -14.20 18.78 -8.52
N SER A 13 -13.68 19.99 -8.73
CA SER A 13 -12.27 20.24 -9.09
C SER A 13 -11.29 19.83 -7.99
N GLY A 14 -11.67 20.02 -6.72
CA GLY A 14 -10.82 19.67 -5.56
C GLY A 14 -10.78 18.17 -5.32
N ILE A 15 -11.93 17.52 -5.39
CA ILE A 15 -12.08 16.07 -5.21
C ILE A 15 -11.30 15.31 -6.29
N LEU A 16 -11.38 15.75 -7.54
CA LEU A 16 -10.60 15.16 -8.65
C LEU A 16 -9.09 15.29 -8.47
N ALA A 17 -8.63 16.43 -7.96
CA ALA A 17 -7.22 16.62 -7.65
C ALA A 17 -6.76 15.67 -6.54
N MET A 18 -7.60 15.46 -5.52
CA MET A 18 -7.37 14.52 -4.44
C MET A 18 -7.30 13.06 -4.95
N ILE A 19 -8.26 12.62 -5.77
CA ILE A 19 -8.28 11.26 -6.35
C ILE A 19 -7.06 11.04 -7.25
N ARG A 20 -6.69 12.04 -8.06
CA ARG A 20 -5.49 11.95 -8.90
C ARG A 20 -4.22 11.87 -8.05
N ALA A 21 -4.17 12.59 -6.94
CA ALA A 21 -3.04 12.53 -6.01
C ALA A 21 -2.96 11.18 -5.31
N SER A 22 -4.10 10.64 -4.82
CA SER A 22 -4.14 9.33 -4.17
C SER A 22 -3.77 8.21 -5.14
N ALA A 23 -4.45 8.10 -6.28
CA ALA A 23 -4.14 7.09 -7.29
C ALA A 23 -2.72 7.23 -7.86
N GLY A 24 -2.25 8.47 -8.03
CA GLY A 24 -0.88 8.79 -8.45
C GLY A 24 0.18 8.37 -7.43
N ALA A 25 -0.16 8.33 -6.14
CA ALA A 25 0.71 7.83 -5.08
C ALA A 25 0.72 6.29 -5.01
N VAL A 26 -0.43 5.64 -5.22
CA VAL A 26 -0.55 4.18 -5.05
C VAL A 26 -0.10 3.38 -6.29
N GLU A 27 -0.34 3.86 -7.51
CA GLU A 27 0.08 3.14 -8.75
C GLU A 27 1.59 2.80 -8.80
N PRO A 28 2.52 3.72 -8.47
CA PRO A 28 3.95 3.39 -8.42
C PRO A 28 4.31 2.38 -7.32
N ILE A 29 3.56 2.37 -6.21
CA ILE A 29 3.75 1.42 -5.11
C ILE A 29 3.45 0.00 -5.61
N MET A 30 2.35 -0.19 -6.35
CA MET A 30 1.95 -1.51 -6.86
C MET A 30 3.06 -2.19 -7.67
N ALA A 31 3.62 -1.50 -8.66
CA ALA A 31 4.66 -2.06 -9.52
C ALA A 31 5.95 -2.35 -8.74
N ARG A 32 6.40 -1.42 -7.89
CA ARG A 32 7.62 -1.58 -7.11
C ARG A 32 7.53 -2.73 -6.10
N ARG A 33 6.37 -2.92 -5.46
CA ARG A 33 6.21 -3.95 -4.41
C ARG A 33 6.10 -5.35 -4.99
N VAL A 34 5.38 -5.53 -6.09
CA VAL A 34 5.40 -6.81 -6.81
C VAL A 34 6.83 -7.15 -7.22
N GLU A 35 7.58 -6.20 -7.80
CA GLU A 35 8.98 -6.41 -8.18
C GLU A 35 9.89 -6.75 -6.98
N GLN A 36 9.77 -6.03 -5.87
CA GLN A 36 10.57 -6.30 -4.67
C GLN A 36 10.22 -7.62 -4.02
N ALA A 37 8.94 -7.98 -3.93
CA ALA A 37 8.51 -9.29 -3.48
C ALA A 37 9.08 -10.41 -4.37
N TRP A 38 9.14 -10.21 -5.68
CA TRP A 38 9.82 -11.12 -6.59
C TRP A 38 11.31 -11.29 -6.28
N ARG A 39 12.03 -10.19 -5.97
CA ARG A 39 13.46 -10.24 -5.62
C ARG A 39 13.73 -11.06 -4.36
N ILE A 40 12.85 -10.99 -3.37
CA ILE A 40 13.00 -11.74 -2.11
C ILE A 40 12.36 -13.13 -2.14
N ARG A 41 11.56 -13.46 -3.16
CA ARG A 41 10.81 -14.72 -3.24
C ARG A 41 11.69 -15.96 -3.13
N GLY A 42 12.90 -15.90 -3.69
CA GLY A 42 13.87 -17.00 -3.66
C GLY A 42 14.63 -17.14 -2.34
N LEU A 43 14.49 -16.20 -1.41
CA LEU A 43 15.18 -16.25 -0.13
C LEU A 43 14.37 -17.08 0.87
N PRO A 44 15.03 -17.96 1.64
CA PRO A 44 14.40 -18.62 2.77
C PRO A 44 13.86 -17.60 3.77
N VAL A 45 12.86 -18.00 4.55
CA VAL A 45 12.40 -17.23 5.69
C VAL A 45 13.27 -17.63 6.87
N PRO A 46 13.92 -16.69 7.57
CA PRO A 46 14.76 -17.01 8.71
C PRO A 46 13.90 -17.59 9.85
N ARG A 47 14.45 -18.55 10.59
CA ARG A 47 13.72 -19.38 11.58
C ARG A 47 14.30 -19.32 12.98
N GLY A 48 15.53 -18.83 13.14
CA GLY A 48 16.21 -18.79 14.43
C GLY A 48 17.49 -17.96 14.40
N PRO A 49 18.18 -17.83 15.54
CA PRO A 49 19.42 -17.06 15.67
C PRO A 49 20.53 -17.47 14.69
N GLU A 50 20.56 -18.73 14.27
CA GLU A 50 21.49 -19.26 13.27
C GLU A 50 21.35 -18.59 11.89
N ASP A 51 20.20 -17.97 11.62
CA ASP A 51 19.90 -17.27 10.36
C ASP A 51 20.25 -15.78 10.41
N GLU A 52 21.05 -15.30 11.37
CA GLU A 52 21.39 -13.87 11.55
C GLU A 52 21.79 -13.18 10.24
N ALA A 53 22.68 -13.79 9.46
CA ALA A 53 23.15 -13.23 8.20
C ALA A 53 22.02 -13.09 7.15
N LEU A 54 21.07 -14.04 7.14
CA LEU A 54 19.89 -13.98 6.29
C LEU A 54 18.91 -12.92 6.78
N ALA A 55 18.71 -12.79 8.09
CA ALA A 55 17.89 -11.75 8.70
C ALA A 55 18.42 -10.35 8.32
N ARG A 56 19.71 -10.08 8.54
CA ARG A 56 20.36 -8.81 8.13
C ARG A 56 20.18 -8.53 6.65
N LYS A 57 20.44 -9.53 5.79
CA LYS A 57 20.26 -9.41 4.35
C LYS A 57 18.83 -9.04 3.97
N LEU A 58 17.82 -9.65 4.61
CA LEU A 58 16.42 -9.30 4.38
C LEU A 58 16.12 -7.86 4.79
N LEU A 59 16.61 -7.40 5.95
CA LEU A 59 16.41 -6.02 6.39
C LEU A 59 17.07 -4.99 5.47
N ASP A 60 18.22 -5.32 4.86
CA ASP A 60 18.89 -4.45 3.89
C ASP A 60 18.10 -4.29 2.58
N MET A 61 17.34 -5.31 2.17
CA MET A 61 16.57 -5.30 0.93
C MET A 61 15.14 -4.78 1.11
N LEU A 62 14.60 -4.86 2.32
CA LEU A 62 13.22 -4.50 2.61
C LEU A 62 13.12 -3.06 3.13
N PRO A 63 12.11 -2.28 2.69
CA PRO A 63 11.81 -0.98 3.31
C PRO A 63 11.50 -1.13 4.81
N HIS A 64 11.57 -0.02 5.55
CA HIS A 64 11.20 0.00 6.96
C HIS A 64 9.76 -0.47 7.19
N SER A 65 9.48 -1.07 8.34
CA SER A 65 8.17 -1.63 8.68
C SER A 65 7.07 -0.56 8.65
N ASP A 66 7.36 0.65 9.14
CA ASP A 66 6.40 1.78 9.09
C ASP A 66 6.02 2.17 7.65
N VAL A 67 7.00 2.20 6.75
CA VAL A 67 6.76 2.48 5.32
C VAL A 67 5.93 1.38 4.68
N LEU A 68 6.18 0.12 5.05
CA LEU A 68 5.39 -1.00 4.54
C LEU A 68 3.96 -0.99 5.09
N ARG A 69 3.75 -0.60 6.36
CA ARG A 69 2.41 -0.46 6.96
C ARG A 69 1.60 0.64 6.31
N GLU A 70 2.15 1.85 6.19
CA GLU A 70 1.47 2.98 5.54
C GLU A 70 1.01 2.61 4.12
N GLN A 71 1.84 1.85 3.40
CA GLN A 71 1.53 1.41 2.05
C GLN A 71 0.53 0.25 2.02
N ALA A 72 0.58 -0.69 2.96
CA ALA A 72 -0.42 -1.72 3.11
C ALA A 72 -1.79 -1.10 3.38
N ASP A 73 -1.87 -0.09 4.25
CA ASP A 73 -3.11 0.65 4.54
C ASP A 73 -3.64 1.38 3.30
N ALA A 74 -2.76 2.05 2.53
CA ALA A 74 -3.15 2.69 1.28
C ALA A 74 -3.66 1.69 0.23
N LEU A 75 -3.01 0.53 0.09
CA LEU A 75 -3.42 -0.54 -0.81
C LEU A 75 -4.73 -1.19 -0.35
N ALA A 76 -4.89 -1.45 0.94
CA ALA A 76 -6.12 -2.00 1.50
C ALA A 76 -7.31 -1.06 1.29
N ARG A 77 -7.11 0.25 1.46
CA ARG A 77 -8.12 1.26 1.12
C ARG A 77 -8.50 1.21 -0.36
N ALA A 78 -7.54 1.08 -1.26
CA ALA A 78 -7.81 0.94 -2.69
C ALA A 78 -8.52 -0.37 -3.06
N VAL A 79 -8.32 -1.46 -2.31
CA VAL A 79 -8.97 -2.76 -2.58
C VAL A 79 -10.39 -2.85 -1.99
N TYR A 80 -10.57 -2.33 -0.78
CA TYR A 80 -11.78 -2.56 0.04
C TYR A 80 -12.61 -1.29 0.29
N GLY A 81 -12.04 -0.11 0.10
CA GLY A 81 -12.73 1.17 0.28
C GLY A 81 -13.61 1.49 -0.91
N ALA A 82 -14.93 1.41 -0.73
CA ALA A 82 -15.89 1.87 -1.74
C ALA A 82 -15.65 3.36 -2.04
N ALA A 83 -15.71 3.76 -3.31
CA ALA A 83 -15.74 5.17 -3.66
C ALA A 83 -16.99 5.83 -3.05
N THR A 84 -16.83 7.00 -2.45
CA THR A 84 -17.97 7.80 -1.97
C THR A 84 -18.82 8.31 -3.13
N GLU A 85 -20.07 8.73 -2.87
CA GLU A 85 -20.92 9.35 -3.90
C GLU A 85 -20.26 10.59 -4.52
N ASP A 86 -19.67 11.46 -3.70
CA ASP A 86 -18.98 12.67 -4.18
C ASP A 86 -17.74 12.35 -5.03
N GLU A 87 -16.93 11.36 -4.64
CA GLU A 87 -15.76 10.94 -5.43
C GLU A 87 -16.16 10.36 -6.78
N ARG A 88 -17.26 9.59 -6.79
CA ARG A 88 -17.84 9.05 -8.01
C ARG A 88 -18.33 10.18 -8.90
N GLU A 89 -19.14 11.10 -8.38
CA GLU A 89 -19.67 12.24 -9.14
C GLU A 89 -18.56 13.13 -9.69
N ALA A 90 -17.52 13.39 -8.90
CA ALA A 90 -16.37 14.17 -9.32
C ALA A 90 -15.61 13.45 -10.47
N MET A 91 -15.34 12.15 -10.33
CA MET A 91 -14.75 11.34 -11.40
C MET A 91 -15.61 11.30 -12.67
N PHE A 92 -16.92 11.15 -12.51
CA PHE A 92 -17.87 11.20 -13.61
C PHE A 92 -17.78 12.54 -14.35
N SER A 93 -17.80 13.64 -13.60
CA SER A 93 -17.70 14.99 -14.14
C SER A 93 -16.40 15.20 -14.93
N ALA A 94 -15.24 14.75 -14.42
CA ALA A 94 -13.97 14.83 -15.18
C ALA A 94 -13.95 14.00 -16.47
N MET A 95 -14.57 12.83 -16.45
CA MET A 95 -14.60 11.93 -17.58
C MET A 95 -15.57 12.41 -18.66
N VAL A 96 -16.67 13.06 -18.26
CA VAL A 96 -17.67 13.72 -19.11
C VAL A 96 -17.11 15.01 -19.70
N ASP A 97 -16.50 15.89 -18.91
CA ASP A 97 -15.97 17.19 -19.37
C ASP A 97 -14.88 17.05 -20.45
N ARG A 98 -14.18 15.92 -20.46
CA ARG A 98 -13.16 15.62 -21.48
C ARG A 98 -13.68 14.83 -22.67
N ASN A 99 -14.97 14.51 -22.72
CA ASN A 99 -15.55 13.65 -23.74
C ASN A 99 -16.98 14.09 -24.10
N PRO A 100 -17.24 14.64 -25.31
CA PRO A 100 -18.57 15.16 -25.71
C PRO A 100 -19.71 14.11 -25.73
N ASN A 101 -19.41 12.83 -25.48
CA ASN A 101 -20.35 11.72 -25.37
C ASN A 101 -20.66 11.30 -23.90
N GLY A 102 -20.40 12.16 -22.91
CA GLY A 102 -20.36 11.84 -21.48
C GLY A 102 -21.55 11.07 -20.87
N ARG A 103 -22.77 11.21 -21.38
CA ARG A 103 -23.95 10.41 -20.97
C ARG A 103 -23.75 8.89 -21.12
N TRP A 104 -22.87 8.48 -22.02
CA TRP A 104 -22.59 7.06 -22.22
C TRP A 104 -21.72 6.47 -21.10
N ILE A 105 -20.90 7.26 -20.42
CA ILE A 105 -20.05 6.80 -19.28
C ILE A 105 -20.89 6.63 -18.01
N GLU A 106 -21.85 7.53 -17.80
CA GLU A 106 -22.81 7.53 -16.68
C GLU A 106 -23.60 6.20 -16.63
N ASN A 107 -24.18 5.78 -17.76
CA ASN A 107 -24.88 4.50 -17.89
C ASN A 107 -23.98 3.28 -17.69
N LYS A 108 -22.66 3.42 -17.84
CA LYS A 108 -21.71 2.31 -17.76
C LYS A 108 -21.19 2.13 -16.34
N LEU A 109 -20.97 3.21 -15.62
CA LEU A 109 -20.58 3.14 -14.20
C LEU A 109 -21.74 2.68 -13.31
N ILE A 110 -22.96 3.15 -13.55
CA ILE A 110 -24.17 2.59 -12.90
C ILE A 110 -24.29 1.08 -13.19
N TYR A 111 -23.99 0.66 -14.43
CA TYR A 111 -24.00 -0.76 -14.82
C TYR A 111 -22.88 -1.57 -14.17
N ILE A 112 -21.69 -1.00 -13.97
CA ILE A 112 -20.55 -1.65 -13.32
C ILE A 112 -20.76 -1.79 -11.82
N GLU A 113 -21.34 -0.78 -11.16
CA GLU A 113 -21.72 -0.86 -9.75
C GLU A 113 -22.82 -1.90 -9.51
N GLY A 114 -23.81 -1.99 -10.43
CA GLY A 114 -24.83 -3.04 -10.39
C GLY A 114 -24.31 -4.45 -10.73
N LEU A 115 -23.10 -4.57 -11.26
CA LEU A 115 -22.44 -5.83 -11.60
C LEU A 115 -21.28 -6.19 -10.68
N ALA A 116 -20.91 -5.32 -9.74
CA ALA A 116 -19.91 -5.66 -8.74
C ALA A 116 -20.47 -6.81 -7.90
N GLU A 117 -19.91 -8.00 -8.06
CA GLU A 117 -20.34 -9.21 -7.34
C GLU A 117 -20.11 -9.09 -5.82
N ASP A 118 -19.28 -8.14 -5.38
CA ASP A 118 -19.03 -7.80 -3.98
C ASP A 118 -19.85 -6.56 -3.57
N THR A 119 -20.47 -6.63 -2.38
CA THR A 119 -21.35 -5.60 -1.80
C THR A 119 -20.70 -4.22 -1.57
N ASN A 120 -19.40 -4.07 -1.81
CA ASN A 120 -18.65 -2.83 -1.54
C ASN A 120 -18.24 -2.04 -2.80
N GLY A 121 -18.52 -2.53 -4.02
CA GLY A 121 -18.16 -1.80 -5.25
C GLY A 121 -16.64 -1.60 -5.45
N TYR A 122 -16.25 -0.69 -6.34
CA TYR A 122 -14.86 -0.33 -6.61
C TYR A 122 -14.45 0.97 -5.90
N SER A 123 -13.20 1.06 -5.48
CA SER A 123 -12.59 2.31 -4.98
C SER A 123 -12.37 3.34 -6.08
N CYS A 124 -12.21 4.60 -5.69
CA CYS A 124 -11.90 5.66 -6.64
C CYS A 124 -10.52 5.45 -7.30
N GLU A 125 -9.55 4.87 -6.58
CA GLU A 125 -8.25 4.49 -7.12
C GLU A 125 -8.36 3.43 -8.22
N VAL A 126 -9.14 2.38 -7.99
CA VAL A 126 -9.36 1.30 -8.98
C VAL A 126 -10.04 1.84 -10.22
N ILE A 127 -11.11 2.63 -10.05
CA ILE A 127 -11.85 3.22 -11.17
C ILE A 127 -10.94 4.18 -11.95
N TYR A 128 -10.12 4.97 -11.26
CA TYR A 128 -9.20 5.92 -11.90
C TYR A 128 -8.11 5.20 -12.71
N THR A 129 -7.50 4.16 -12.14
CA THR A 129 -6.50 3.32 -12.82
C THR A 129 -7.11 2.65 -14.07
N ALA A 130 -8.33 2.12 -13.96
CA ALA A 130 -9.05 1.52 -15.09
C ALA A 130 -9.30 2.54 -16.20
N ALA A 131 -9.83 3.72 -15.86
CA ALA A 131 -10.08 4.81 -16.80
C ALA A 131 -8.78 5.27 -17.50
N ARG A 132 -7.66 5.33 -16.76
CA ARG A 132 -6.35 5.70 -17.31
C ARG A 132 -5.82 4.66 -18.30
N ARG A 133 -5.96 3.36 -18.00
CA ARG A 133 -5.54 2.26 -18.89
C ARG A 133 -6.29 2.29 -20.20
N ILE A 134 -7.61 2.35 -20.11
CA ILE A 134 -8.51 2.49 -21.25
C ILE A 134 -8.14 3.68 -22.13
N ARG A 135 -7.89 4.85 -21.54
CA ARG A 135 -7.53 6.05 -22.30
C ARG A 135 -6.22 5.88 -23.08
N ARG A 136 -5.28 5.06 -22.58
CA ARG A 136 -4.02 4.76 -23.28
C ARG A 136 -4.21 3.73 -24.38
N GLU A 137 -5.08 2.75 -24.17
CA GLU A 137 -5.25 1.58 -25.04
C GLU A 137 -6.28 1.79 -26.14
N SER A 138 -7.27 2.67 -25.95
CA SER A 138 -8.36 2.88 -26.91
C SER A 138 -8.45 4.33 -27.38
N HIS A 139 -8.60 4.52 -28.69
CA HIS A 139 -8.90 5.83 -29.30
C HIS A 139 -10.41 6.09 -29.42
N ASN A 140 -11.25 5.10 -29.07
CA ASN A 140 -12.70 5.16 -29.13
C ASN A 140 -13.33 4.89 -27.75
N LEU A 141 -14.63 5.17 -27.62
CA LEU A 141 -15.42 4.88 -26.42
C LEU A 141 -15.47 3.35 -26.15
N PRO A 142 -14.82 2.82 -25.10
CA PRO A 142 -14.72 1.37 -24.81
C PRO A 142 -16.03 0.73 -24.33
N ALA A 143 -16.40 -0.48 -24.76
CA ALA A 143 -17.63 -1.10 -24.26
C ALA A 143 -17.68 -1.23 -22.71
N ALA A 144 -18.88 -1.36 -22.11
CA ALA A 144 -19.04 -1.54 -20.64
C ALA A 144 -18.19 -2.69 -20.10
N SER A 145 -18.20 -3.79 -20.86
CA SER A 145 -17.45 -5.00 -20.58
C SER A 145 -15.95 -4.76 -20.59
N GLU A 146 -15.45 -3.87 -21.45
CA GLU A 146 -14.04 -3.50 -21.49
C GLU A 146 -13.66 -2.67 -20.27
N PHE A 147 -14.53 -1.74 -19.84
CA PHE A 147 -14.29 -0.99 -18.61
C PHE A 147 -14.34 -1.89 -17.38
N LEU A 148 -15.35 -2.77 -17.26
CA LEU A 148 -15.46 -3.73 -16.16
C LEU A 148 -14.22 -4.64 -16.11
N LYS A 149 -13.76 -5.13 -17.27
CA LYS A 149 -12.54 -5.92 -17.38
C LYS A 149 -11.30 -5.14 -16.92
N ALA A 150 -11.18 -3.87 -17.29
CA ALA A 150 -10.08 -3.01 -16.85
C ALA A 150 -10.13 -2.72 -15.35
N ALA A 151 -11.32 -2.52 -14.77
CA ALA A 151 -11.53 -2.32 -13.33
C ALA A 151 -11.20 -3.58 -12.53
N ASN A 152 -11.68 -4.75 -12.96
CA ASN A 152 -11.30 -6.03 -12.36
C ASN A 152 -9.79 -6.26 -12.40
N LYS A 153 -9.18 -6.06 -13.57
CA LYS A 153 -7.73 -6.18 -13.70
C LYS A 153 -6.98 -5.20 -12.79
N ALA A 154 -7.45 -3.96 -12.68
CA ALA A 154 -6.85 -2.98 -11.78
C ALA A 154 -6.97 -3.46 -10.32
N ARG A 155 -8.16 -3.88 -9.88
CA ARG A 155 -8.38 -4.44 -8.54
C ARG A 155 -7.48 -5.64 -8.26
N ASP A 156 -7.35 -6.58 -9.19
CA ASP A 156 -6.46 -7.74 -9.06
C ASP A 156 -5.00 -7.34 -8.88
N ASP A 157 -4.56 -6.30 -9.61
CA ASP A 157 -3.21 -5.76 -9.45
C ASP A 157 -3.02 -5.14 -8.06
N TYR A 158 -4.01 -4.41 -7.54
CA TYR A 158 -3.97 -3.83 -6.17
C TYR A 158 -3.95 -4.95 -5.11
N VAL A 159 -4.78 -5.99 -5.26
CA VAL A 159 -4.79 -7.17 -4.39
C VAL A 159 -3.43 -7.87 -4.42
N SER A 160 -2.83 -8.02 -5.59
CA SER A 160 -1.51 -8.65 -5.74
C SER A 160 -0.42 -7.84 -5.05
N ALA A 161 -0.47 -6.51 -5.18
CA ALA A 161 0.46 -5.61 -4.50
C ALA A 161 0.29 -5.62 -2.98
N LEU A 162 -0.96 -5.69 -2.49
CA LEU A 162 -1.25 -5.80 -1.06
C LEU A 162 -0.65 -7.08 -0.48
N LYS A 163 -0.95 -8.25 -1.08
CA LYS A 163 -0.39 -9.55 -0.67
C LYS A 163 1.15 -9.55 -0.68
N ALA A 164 1.75 -8.92 -1.69
CA ALA A 164 3.20 -8.76 -1.77
C ALA A 164 3.75 -7.93 -0.59
N THR A 165 3.06 -6.85 -0.24
CA THR A 165 3.43 -5.95 0.87
C THR A 165 3.27 -6.66 2.22
N ASP A 166 2.20 -7.41 2.43
CA ASP A 166 1.99 -8.22 3.65
C ASP A 166 3.09 -9.28 3.82
N THR A 167 3.45 -9.97 2.72
CA THR A 167 4.56 -10.93 2.74
C THR A 167 5.89 -10.28 3.12
N MET A 168 6.12 -9.05 2.67
CA MET A 168 7.32 -8.28 3.01
C MET A 168 7.31 -7.87 4.50
N LEU A 169 6.16 -7.45 5.04
CA LEU A 169 5.98 -7.13 6.46
C LEU A 169 6.30 -8.35 7.32
N GLU A 170 5.69 -9.50 7.03
CA GLU A 170 5.92 -10.73 7.78
C GLU A 170 7.40 -11.14 7.80
N ARG A 171 8.09 -11.05 6.66
CA ARG A 171 9.51 -11.40 6.55
C ARG A 171 10.38 -10.39 7.28
N ARG A 172 10.02 -9.10 7.26
CA ARG A 172 10.75 -8.06 7.97
C ARG A 172 10.64 -8.26 9.48
N PHE A 173 9.43 -8.43 10.01
CA PHE A 173 9.24 -8.63 11.46
C PHE A 173 10.00 -9.85 11.96
N LYS A 174 9.96 -10.97 11.24
CA LYS A 174 10.77 -12.15 11.59
C LYS A 174 12.26 -11.88 11.64
N ALA A 175 12.76 -11.06 10.71
CA ALA A 175 14.17 -10.69 10.69
C ALA A 175 14.53 -9.72 11.83
N GLU A 176 13.65 -8.77 12.16
CA GLU A 176 13.80 -7.87 13.32
C GLU A 176 13.79 -8.68 14.64
N ASP A 177 12.79 -9.55 14.84
CA ASP A 177 12.65 -10.39 16.04
C ASP A 177 13.90 -11.26 16.30
N ILE A 178 14.52 -11.80 15.25
CA ILE A 178 15.74 -12.61 15.36
C ILE A 178 16.93 -11.78 15.82
N LEU A 179 17.12 -10.58 15.24
CA LEU A 179 18.24 -9.72 15.63
C LEU A 179 18.07 -9.19 17.06
N ASP A 180 16.85 -8.82 17.44
CA ASP A 180 16.53 -8.40 18.80
C ASP A 180 16.79 -9.53 19.81
N ALA A 181 16.40 -10.77 19.49
CA ALA A 181 16.67 -11.93 20.35
C ALA A 181 18.17 -12.16 20.57
N ILE A 182 18.98 -12.04 19.51
CA ILE A 182 20.45 -12.17 19.58
C ILE A 182 21.05 -11.06 20.45
N GLU A 183 20.59 -9.81 20.28
CA GLU A 183 21.09 -8.68 21.07
C GLU A 183 20.75 -8.85 22.56
N ILE A 184 19.54 -9.31 22.89
CA ILE A 184 19.13 -9.61 24.26
C ILE A 184 20.00 -10.72 24.85
N GLU A 185 20.24 -11.81 24.12
CA GLU A 185 21.12 -12.90 24.58
C GLU A 185 22.56 -12.42 24.84
N ALA A 186 23.11 -11.61 23.94
CA ALA A 186 24.44 -11.02 24.10
C ALA A 186 24.52 -10.11 25.33
N SER A 187 23.52 -9.26 25.55
CA SER A 187 23.42 -8.38 26.73
C SER A 187 23.30 -9.19 28.03
N CYS A 188 22.47 -10.25 28.04
CA CYS A 188 22.33 -11.15 29.18
C CYS A 188 23.61 -11.96 29.48
N ALA A 189 24.41 -12.25 28.45
CA ALA A 189 25.72 -12.88 28.62
C ALA A 189 26.75 -11.90 29.19
N ALA A 190 26.78 -10.66 28.71
CA ALA A 190 27.68 -9.62 29.20
C ALA A 190 27.40 -9.26 30.68
N GLY A 191 26.13 -9.09 31.07
CA GLY A 191 25.75 -8.81 32.46
C GLY A 191 26.03 -9.95 33.45
N ARG A 192 26.20 -11.19 32.96
CA ARG A 192 26.64 -12.33 33.79
C ARG A 192 28.15 -12.33 34.03
N ILE A 193 28.94 -11.67 33.19
CA ILE A 193 30.40 -11.60 33.33
C ILE A 193 30.81 -10.49 34.32
N ASP A 194 30.04 -9.41 34.44
CA ASP A 194 30.29 -8.34 35.42
C ASP A 194 29.91 -8.71 36.87
N GLY A 195 29.22 -9.85 37.08
CA GLY A 195 28.78 -10.32 38.39
C GLY A 195 29.74 -11.24 39.13
N THR A 196 30.93 -11.54 38.60
CA THR A 196 31.87 -12.52 39.19
C THR A 196 33.17 -11.92 39.74
N ALA A 197 33.22 -10.60 39.98
CA ALA A 197 34.36 -9.94 40.60
C ALA A 197 33.99 -9.20 41.90
N SER A 198 33.67 -9.94 42.96
CA SER A 198 33.88 -9.47 44.35
C SER A 198 33.93 -10.64 45.35
N ASP A 199 34.81 -11.61 45.11
CA ASP A 199 35.31 -12.51 46.16
C ASP A 199 36.73 -12.07 46.54
N ASP A 200 36.89 -10.79 46.90
CA ASP A 200 38.03 -10.30 47.68
C ASP A 200 37.52 -10.01 49.11
N PHE A 201 37.10 -11.05 49.82
CA PHE A 201 37.09 -11.03 51.29
C PHE A 201 38.44 -11.57 51.77
N ASN A 202 39.45 -10.69 51.70
CA ASN A 202 40.72 -10.93 52.34
C ASN A 202 40.79 -10.14 53.66
N ASP A 203 40.99 -10.92 54.73
CA ASP A 203 41.69 -10.63 55.98
C ASP A 203 41.15 -9.62 57.02
N ASP A 204 41.27 -10.09 58.27
CA ASP A 204 41.45 -9.35 59.52
C ASP A 204 40.25 -8.69 60.21
N ILE A 205 39.65 -9.43 61.13
CA ILE A 205 39.19 -8.86 62.40
C ILE A 205 39.75 -9.70 63.57
N PRO A 206 40.74 -9.20 64.32
CA PRO A 206 41.04 -9.70 65.65
C PRO A 206 40.11 -9.06 66.70
N PHE A 207 40.00 -9.77 67.83
CA PHE A 207 39.25 -9.52 69.09
C PHE A 207 37.89 -10.20 69.22
#